data_AF-K5WVZ0-F1
#
_entry.id   AF-K5WVZ0-F1
#
_cell.length_a   1.000
_cell.length_b   1.000
_cell.length_c   1.000
_cell.angle_alpha   90.00
_cell.angle_beta   90.00
_cell.angle_gamma   90.00
#
_symmetry.space_group_name_H-M   'P 1'
#
loop_
_entity.id
_entity.type
_entity.pdbx_description
1 polymer ?
#
loop_
_entity_poly.entity_id
_entity_poly.type
_entity_poly.pdbx_seq_one_letter_code
_entity_poly.pdbx_strand_id
1 'polypeptide(L)'
;MISSQPIVCVFLKFPPSRRPVVWMYEIAWDVFLPQLNRISEAFEAVQATHPSIEAKKIWLEAQENASEYMIYLQDITFTSHDTARSFLRFLKALQSGRDNSESYRSFRGSVSNAITRTGTAQEGLLELREEIRIVVGRITSILGNDATDISSFITESSQSLLELATGVEECNAILEEHREELKNVQRQSSDEKNNQPSEEEIRVVQEKWRAFEEVTGPNVYRWQALRHQLQGPDDSDESVMTSNNSTSPTMPTYSSMNRRIPFWRKFFQHTSCLSLEKFS
;
A
#
# COMPACT_ATOMS: atom_id res chain seq x y z
N MET A 1 9.34 37.63 -25.41
CA MET A 1 9.54 36.42 -24.60
C MET A 1 9.88 36.88 -23.20
N ILE A 2 9.02 36.58 -22.22
CA ILE A 2 9.31 36.89 -20.81
C ILE A 2 10.31 35.82 -20.37
N SER A 3 11.54 36.24 -20.06
CA SER A 3 12.55 35.39 -19.43
C SER A 3 11.97 34.86 -18.12
N SER A 4 11.79 33.54 -17.99
CA SER A 4 11.33 32.94 -16.74
C SER A 4 12.46 33.06 -15.72
N GLN A 5 12.26 33.84 -14.68
CA GLN A 5 13.25 33.98 -13.62
C GLN A 5 13.38 32.66 -12.84
N PRO A 6 14.60 32.29 -12.42
CA PRO A 6 14.81 31.08 -11.63
C PRO A 6 14.05 31.17 -10.30
N ILE A 7 13.37 30.09 -9.92
CA ILE A 7 12.62 30.01 -8.68
C ILE A 7 13.61 29.90 -7.52
N VAL A 8 13.51 30.82 -6.57
CA VAL A 8 14.24 30.80 -5.31
C VAL A 8 13.41 30.02 -4.29
N CYS A 9 13.99 28.96 -3.70
CA CYS A 9 13.38 28.25 -2.58
C CYS A 9 13.83 28.86 -1.26
N VAL A 10 12.88 29.13 -0.38
CA VAL A 10 13.17 29.71 0.95
C VAL A 10 13.50 28.60 1.96
N PHE A 11 12.86 27.44 1.80
CA PHE A 11 13.09 26.27 2.64
C PHE A 11 12.96 24.99 1.82
N LEU A 12 13.90 24.07 2.02
CA LEU A 12 13.84 22.73 1.45
C LEU A 12 13.16 21.78 2.45
N LYS A 13 12.08 21.11 2.03
CA LYS A 13 11.40 20.11 2.85
C LYS A 13 12.08 18.75 2.69
N PHE A 14 12.10 17.98 3.79
CA PHE A 14 12.47 16.57 3.74
C PHE A 14 11.38 15.76 3.02
N PRO A 15 11.73 14.58 2.46
CA PRO A 15 10.74 13.67 1.94
C PRO A 15 9.81 13.17 3.07
N PRO A 16 8.66 12.57 2.71
CA PRO A 16 7.89 11.75 3.64
C PRO A 16 8.78 10.68 4.30
N SER A 17 8.30 10.15 5.41
CA SER A 17 8.83 8.97 6.05
C SER A 17 8.84 7.80 5.06
N ARG A 18 9.86 6.93 5.18
CA ARG A 18 9.94 5.70 4.38
C ARG A 18 9.06 4.59 4.94
N ARG A 19 8.69 4.69 6.22
CA ARG A 19 7.95 3.63 6.92
C ARG A 19 6.59 3.33 6.29
N PRO A 20 5.78 4.34 5.90
CA PRO A 20 4.49 4.07 5.27
C PRO A 20 4.59 3.16 4.05
N VAL A 21 5.55 3.43 3.16
CA VAL A 21 5.74 2.66 1.92
C VAL A 21 6.06 1.19 2.19
N VAL A 22 6.94 0.93 3.16
CA VAL A 22 7.30 -0.43 3.55
C VAL A 22 6.10 -1.14 4.20
N TRP A 23 5.44 -0.47 5.15
CA TRP A 23 4.35 -1.07 5.91
C TRP A 23 3.12 -1.37 5.07
N MET A 24 2.81 -0.54 4.06
CA MET A 24 1.73 -0.85 3.12
C MET A 24 1.97 -2.17 2.38
N TYR A 25 3.20 -2.41 1.92
CA TYR A 25 3.55 -3.67 1.28
C TYR A 25 3.52 -4.84 2.27
N GLU A 26 4.04 -4.66 3.48
CA GLU A 26 3.99 -5.69 4.54
C GLU A 26 2.54 -6.06 4.88
N ILE A 27 1.62 -5.11 5.02
CA ILE A 27 0.20 -5.42 5.27
C ILE A 27 -0.40 -6.18 4.09
N ALA A 28 -0.15 -5.74 2.86
CA ALA A 28 -0.68 -6.40 1.69
C ALA A 28 -0.17 -7.86 1.56
N TRP A 29 1.10 -8.08 1.88
CA TRP A 29 1.73 -9.39 1.78
C TRP A 29 1.46 -10.31 2.97
N ASP A 30 1.50 -9.79 4.19
CA ASP A 30 1.47 -10.58 5.43
C ASP A 30 0.07 -10.64 6.06
N VAL A 31 -0.86 -9.78 5.64
CA VAL A 31 -2.25 -9.76 6.13
C VAL A 31 -3.22 -10.12 5.01
N PHE A 32 -3.29 -9.31 3.95
CA PHE A 32 -4.34 -9.47 2.92
C PHE A 32 -4.22 -10.81 2.19
N LEU A 33 -3.05 -11.12 1.65
CA LEU A 33 -2.83 -12.37 0.93
C LEU A 33 -3.12 -13.62 1.81
N PRO A 34 -2.58 -13.76 3.03
CA PRO A 34 -2.89 -14.90 3.88
C PRO A 34 -4.37 -15.04 4.24
N GLN A 35 -5.09 -13.94 4.49
CA GLN A 35 -6.52 -14.03 4.79
C GLN A 35 -7.33 -14.46 3.57
N LEU A 36 -7.01 -13.94 2.38
CA LEU A 36 -7.67 -14.37 1.15
C LEU A 36 -7.37 -15.84 0.83
N ASN A 37 -6.14 -16.30 1.04
CA ASN A 37 -5.78 -17.72 0.89
C ASN A 37 -6.57 -18.62 1.85
N ARG A 38 -6.76 -18.21 3.11
CA ARG A 38 -7.57 -18.97 4.07
C ARG A 38 -9.03 -19.09 3.64
N ILE A 39 -9.60 -18.02 3.10
CA ILE A 39 -10.96 -18.05 2.54
C ILE A 39 -11.00 -19.01 1.34
N SER A 40 -10.01 -18.95 0.44
CA SER A 40 -9.89 -19.90 -0.69
C SER A 40 -9.80 -21.35 -0.21
N GLU A 41 -8.94 -21.66 0.76
CA GLU A 41 -8.76 -23.01 1.29
C GLU A 41 -10.06 -23.53 1.92
N ALA A 42 -10.74 -22.69 2.71
CA ALA A 42 -12.02 -23.05 3.31
C ALA A 42 -13.12 -23.24 2.25
N PHE A 43 -13.10 -22.42 1.19
CA PHE A 43 -14.02 -22.51 0.08
C PHE A 43 -13.82 -23.81 -0.72
N GLU A 44 -12.58 -24.14 -1.08
CA GLU A 44 -12.23 -25.39 -1.78
C GLU A 44 -12.61 -26.63 -0.98
N ALA A 45 -12.39 -26.60 0.35
CA ALA A 45 -12.80 -27.69 1.24
C ALA A 45 -14.31 -27.94 1.19
N VAL A 46 -15.13 -26.88 1.15
CA VAL A 46 -16.58 -27.03 1.02
C VAL A 46 -16.98 -27.43 -0.40
N GLN A 47 -16.34 -26.89 -1.44
CA GLN A 47 -16.60 -27.27 -2.84
C GLN A 47 -16.37 -28.77 -3.10
N ALA A 48 -15.40 -29.39 -2.43
CA ALA A 48 -15.16 -30.84 -2.53
C ALA A 48 -16.36 -31.68 -2.09
N THR A 49 -17.17 -31.16 -1.16
CA THR A 49 -18.38 -31.82 -0.64
C THR A 49 -19.68 -31.29 -1.25
N HIS A 50 -19.69 -30.01 -1.63
CA HIS A 50 -20.84 -29.27 -2.14
C HIS A 50 -20.46 -28.48 -3.40
N PRO A 51 -20.25 -29.17 -4.55
CA PRO A 51 -19.82 -28.50 -5.77
C PRO A 51 -20.84 -27.47 -6.24
N SER A 52 -20.40 -26.24 -6.44
CA SER A 52 -21.23 -25.16 -6.98
C SER A 52 -20.41 -24.30 -7.95
N ILE A 53 -20.71 -24.46 -9.24
CA ILE A 53 -20.10 -23.70 -10.34
C ILE A 53 -20.36 -22.20 -10.16
N GLU A 54 -21.57 -21.82 -9.72
CA GLU A 54 -21.93 -20.44 -9.48
C GLU A 54 -21.08 -19.83 -8.37
N ALA A 55 -20.93 -20.53 -7.24
CA ALA A 55 -20.10 -20.06 -6.14
C ALA A 55 -18.62 -19.98 -6.55
N LYS A 56 -18.11 -20.95 -7.32
CA LYS A 56 -16.72 -20.95 -7.81
C LYS A 56 -16.46 -19.74 -8.69
N LYS A 57 -17.36 -19.44 -9.62
CA LYS A 57 -17.26 -18.27 -10.49
C LYS A 57 -17.22 -16.97 -9.68
N ILE A 58 -18.12 -16.81 -8.70
CA ILE A 58 -18.17 -15.61 -7.85
C ILE A 58 -16.86 -15.45 -7.07
N TRP A 59 -16.29 -16.54 -6.56
CA TRP A 59 -15.03 -16.48 -5.83
C TRP A 59 -13.84 -16.07 -6.72
N LEU A 60 -13.72 -16.66 -7.92
CA LEU A 60 -12.65 -16.33 -8.86
C LEU A 60 -12.70 -14.86 -9.30
N GLU A 61 -13.89 -14.31 -9.57
CA GLU A 61 -14.08 -12.89 -9.90
C GLU A 61 -13.62 -11.99 -8.74
N ALA A 62 -13.93 -12.36 -7.50
CA ALA A 62 -13.50 -11.63 -6.32
C ALA A 62 -11.97 -11.66 -6.13
N GLN A 63 -11.31 -12.78 -6.45
CA GLN A 63 -9.86 -12.90 -6.43
C GLN A 63 -9.19 -12.03 -7.50
N GLU A 64 -9.75 -12.00 -8.70
CA GLU A 64 -9.30 -11.12 -9.77
C GLU A 64 -9.39 -9.65 -9.35
N ASN A 65 -10.56 -9.22 -8.85
CA ASN A 65 -10.77 -7.86 -8.36
C ASN A 65 -9.83 -7.53 -7.20
N ALA A 66 -9.64 -8.44 -6.24
CA ALA A 66 -8.69 -8.25 -5.14
C ALA A 66 -7.25 -8.01 -5.63
N SER A 67 -6.85 -8.68 -6.70
CA SER A 67 -5.56 -8.45 -7.34
C SER A 67 -5.45 -7.08 -8.02
N GLU A 68 -6.56 -6.55 -8.54
CA GLU A 68 -6.63 -5.22 -9.13
C GLU A 68 -6.54 -4.14 -8.05
N TYR A 69 -7.16 -4.33 -6.89
CA TYR A 69 -7.06 -3.39 -5.77
C TYR A 69 -5.61 -3.19 -5.28
N MET A 70 -4.73 -4.18 -5.45
CA MET A 70 -3.30 -4.02 -5.13
C MET A 70 -2.57 -3.05 -6.05
N ILE A 71 -3.11 -2.75 -7.24
CA ILE A 71 -2.56 -1.72 -8.13
C ILE A 71 -2.57 -0.36 -7.44
N TYR A 72 -3.61 -0.06 -6.65
CA TYR A 72 -3.69 1.22 -5.95
C TYR A 72 -2.57 1.39 -4.92
N LEU A 73 -2.21 0.33 -4.19
CA LEU A 73 -1.08 0.34 -3.27
C LEU A 73 0.27 0.43 -4.01
N GLN A 74 0.40 -0.29 -5.12
CA GLN A 74 1.58 -0.21 -5.98
C GLN A 74 1.80 1.21 -6.52
N ASP A 75 0.74 1.86 -6.98
CA ASP A 75 0.75 3.23 -7.52
C ASP A 75 1.34 4.24 -6.53
N ILE A 76 1.15 4.05 -5.23
CA ILE A 76 1.72 4.94 -4.22
C ILE A 76 3.24 4.82 -4.18
N THR A 77 3.78 3.61 -4.32
CA THR A 77 5.24 3.40 -4.39
C THR A 77 5.82 4.09 -5.61
N PHE A 78 5.17 3.94 -6.78
CA PHE A 78 5.60 4.57 -8.03
C PHE A 78 5.50 6.10 -7.98
N THR A 79 4.38 6.65 -7.53
CA THR A 79 4.21 8.11 -7.44
C THR A 79 5.12 8.73 -6.38
N SER A 80 5.43 8.02 -5.31
CA SER A 80 6.44 8.45 -4.32
C SER A 80 7.84 8.49 -4.94
N HIS A 81 8.20 7.49 -5.74
CA HIS A 81 9.47 7.45 -6.47
C HIS A 81 9.59 8.57 -7.49
N ASP A 82 8.54 8.81 -8.28
CA ASP A 82 8.52 9.90 -9.24
C ASP A 82 8.60 11.27 -8.55
N THR A 83 7.95 11.42 -7.40
CA THR A 83 8.06 12.63 -6.58
C THR A 83 9.50 12.86 -6.14
N ALA A 84 10.19 11.81 -5.68
CA ALA A 84 11.59 11.90 -5.25
C ALA A 84 12.52 12.28 -6.40
N ARG A 85 12.36 11.62 -7.54
CA ARG A 85 13.13 11.89 -8.75
C ARG A 85 12.91 13.31 -9.26
N SER A 86 11.66 13.77 -9.29
CA SER A 86 11.32 15.14 -9.71
C SER A 86 11.92 16.18 -8.77
N PHE A 87 11.89 15.93 -7.44
CA PHE A 87 12.55 16.79 -6.47
C PHE A 87 14.07 16.87 -6.69
N LEU A 88 14.73 15.73 -6.90
CA LEU A 88 16.18 15.69 -7.13
C LEU A 88 16.59 16.40 -8.43
N ARG A 89 15.78 16.31 -9.49
CA ARG A 89 15.96 17.10 -10.71
C ARG A 89 15.83 18.60 -10.45
N PHE A 90 14.80 18.99 -9.71
CA PHE A 90 14.61 20.38 -9.28
C PHE A 90 15.81 20.90 -8.50
N LEU A 91 16.30 20.13 -7.52
CA LEU A 91 17.45 20.52 -6.70
C LEU A 91 18.73 20.66 -7.53
N LYS A 92 18.96 19.77 -8.49
CA LYS A 92 20.10 19.85 -9.42
C LYS A 92 20.03 21.09 -10.31
N ALA A 93 18.84 21.44 -10.82
CA ALA A 93 18.63 22.65 -11.62
C ALA A 93 18.91 23.91 -10.79
N LEU A 94 18.43 23.94 -9.54
CA LEU A 94 18.68 25.00 -8.58
C LEU A 94 20.19 25.19 -8.31
N GLN A 95 20.93 24.11 -8.04
CA GLN A 95 22.38 24.15 -7.82
C GLN A 95 23.17 24.63 -9.05
N SER A 96 22.66 24.35 -10.26
CA SER A 96 23.34 24.71 -11.50
C SER A 96 23.10 26.17 -11.91
N GLY A 97 22.31 26.95 -11.15
CA GLY A 97 21.94 28.32 -11.48
C GLY A 97 21.12 28.45 -12.77
N ARG A 98 20.56 27.34 -13.27
CA ARG A 98 19.73 27.32 -14.49
C ARG A 98 18.28 27.65 -14.15
N ASP A 99 17.50 28.02 -15.16
CA ASP A 99 16.04 28.04 -15.00
C ASP A 99 15.56 26.65 -14.53
N ASN A 100 14.84 26.66 -13.42
CA ASN A 100 14.35 25.48 -12.71
C ASN A 100 12.82 25.43 -12.69
N SER A 101 12.15 26.35 -13.37
CA SER A 101 10.69 26.52 -13.37
C SER A 101 9.95 25.25 -13.80
N GLU A 102 10.42 24.60 -14.86
CA GLU A 102 9.86 23.33 -15.35
C GLU A 102 10.08 22.19 -14.36
N SER A 103 11.28 22.07 -13.81
CA SER A 103 11.59 21.01 -12.84
C SER A 103 10.79 21.18 -11.55
N TYR A 104 10.59 22.42 -11.10
CA TYR A 104 9.73 22.73 -9.96
C TYR A 104 8.27 22.41 -10.26
N ARG A 105 7.75 22.79 -11.44
CA ARG A 105 6.38 22.45 -11.85
C ARG A 105 6.17 20.93 -11.92
N SER A 106 7.14 20.20 -12.46
CA SER A 106 7.12 18.73 -12.51
C SER A 106 7.08 18.14 -11.10
N PHE A 107 7.94 18.59 -10.18
CA PHE A 107 7.91 18.19 -8.78
C PHE A 107 6.55 18.46 -8.12
N ARG A 108 6.01 19.67 -8.27
CA ARG A 108 4.67 20.03 -7.76
C ARG A 108 3.58 19.13 -8.32
N GLY A 109 3.64 18.82 -9.61
CA GLY A 109 2.72 17.90 -10.27
C GLY A 109 2.80 16.49 -9.68
N SER A 110 4.02 15.95 -9.50
CA SER A 110 4.24 14.63 -8.91
C SER A 110 3.70 14.55 -7.47
N VAL A 111 3.95 15.57 -6.63
CA VAL A 111 3.43 15.61 -5.24
C VAL A 111 1.90 15.62 -5.23
N SER A 112 1.27 16.45 -6.06
CA SER A 112 -0.20 16.50 -6.16
C SER A 112 -0.77 15.16 -6.61
N ASN A 113 -0.14 14.50 -7.60
CA ASN A 113 -0.55 13.18 -8.05
C ASN A 113 -0.42 12.13 -6.93
N ALA A 114 0.68 12.13 -6.18
CA ALA A 114 0.87 11.20 -5.05
C ALA A 114 -0.21 11.39 -3.97
N ILE A 115 -0.58 12.64 -3.64
CA ILE A 115 -1.67 12.94 -2.69
C ILE A 115 -3.01 12.39 -3.18
N THR A 116 -3.33 12.56 -4.47
CA THR A 116 -4.57 12.03 -5.06
C THR A 116 -4.58 10.51 -5.05
N ARG A 117 -3.49 9.87 -5.49
CA ARG A 117 -3.37 8.40 -5.54
C ARG A 117 -3.46 7.76 -4.15
N THR A 118 -2.92 8.42 -3.14
CA THR A 118 -3.07 7.97 -1.75
C THR A 118 -4.55 7.94 -1.33
N GLY A 119 -5.34 8.94 -1.72
CA GLY A 119 -6.79 8.96 -1.49
C GLY A 119 -7.53 7.86 -2.24
N THR A 120 -7.21 7.66 -3.52
CA THR A 120 -7.80 6.56 -4.33
C THR A 120 -7.48 5.19 -3.75
N ALA A 121 -6.27 4.98 -3.21
CA ALA A 121 -5.93 3.73 -2.55
C ALA A 121 -6.72 3.50 -1.26
N GLN A 122 -6.98 4.55 -0.47
CA GLN A 122 -7.81 4.43 0.73
C GLN A 122 -9.23 3.97 0.37
N GLU A 123 -9.82 4.57 -0.67
CA GLU A 123 -11.13 4.19 -1.19
C GLU A 123 -11.12 2.75 -1.71
N GLY A 124 -10.14 2.38 -2.53
CA GLY A 124 -10.01 1.03 -3.07
C GLY A 124 -9.87 -0.05 -1.99
N LEU A 125 -9.17 0.20 -0.89
CA LEU A 125 -9.08 -0.76 0.21
C LEU A 125 -10.41 -0.96 0.96
N LEU A 126 -11.21 0.10 1.07
CA LEU A 126 -12.55 0.00 1.67
C LEU A 126 -13.48 -0.81 0.76
N GLU A 127 -13.42 -0.59 -0.55
CA GLU A 127 -14.16 -1.37 -1.53
C GLU A 127 -13.75 -2.84 -1.51
N LEU A 128 -12.44 -3.14 -1.51
CA LEU A 128 -11.91 -4.51 -1.38
C LEU A 128 -12.53 -5.24 -0.16
N ARG A 129 -12.48 -4.61 1.02
CA ARG A 129 -13.05 -5.20 2.24
C ARG A 129 -14.53 -5.52 2.07
N GLU A 130 -15.28 -4.59 1.50
CA GLU A 130 -16.73 -4.72 1.37
C GLU A 130 -17.11 -5.75 0.31
N GLU A 131 -16.41 -5.79 -0.81
CA GLU A 131 -16.62 -6.75 -1.88
C GLU A 131 -16.41 -8.18 -1.38
N ILE A 132 -15.29 -8.46 -0.70
CA ILE A 132 -15.00 -9.79 -0.15
C ILE A 132 -16.06 -10.19 0.88
N ARG A 133 -16.52 -9.24 1.72
CA ARG A 133 -17.61 -9.49 2.67
C ARG A 133 -18.91 -9.89 1.97
N ILE A 134 -19.28 -9.16 0.90
CA ILE A 134 -20.49 -9.45 0.11
C ILE A 134 -20.36 -10.81 -0.56
N VAL A 135 -19.23 -11.09 -1.19
CA VAL A 135 -18.94 -12.35 -1.89
C VAL A 135 -19.06 -13.55 -0.95
N VAL A 136 -18.39 -13.51 0.20
CA VAL A 136 -18.50 -14.57 1.23
C VAL A 136 -19.96 -14.76 1.66
N GLY A 137 -20.72 -13.68 1.84
CA GLY A 137 -22.14 -13.75 2.19
C GLY A 137 -22.99 -14.42 1.10
N ARG A 138 -22.75 -14.09 -0.17
CA ARG A 138 -23.45 -14.70 -1.32
C ARG A 138 -23.11 -16.18 -1.44
N ILE A 139 -21.83 -16.55 -1.33
CA ILE A 139 -21.37 -17.94 -1.35
C ILE A 139 -22.01 -18.73 -0.21
N THR A 140 -22.01 -18.17 1.01
CA THR A 140 -22.68 -18.79 2.17
C THR A 140 -24.16 -19.06 1.89
N SER A 141 -24.87 -18.10 1.27
CA SER A 141 -26.28 -18.28 0.91
C SER A 141 -26.51 -19.34 -0.17
N ILE A 142 -25.60 -19.47 -1.15
CA ILE A 142 -25.69 -20.48 -2.21
C ILE A 142 -25.49 -21.88 -1.63
N LEU A 143 -24.52 -22.02 -0.71
CA LEU A 143 -24.15 -23.30 -0.11
C LEU A 143 -25.08 -23.68 1.07
N GLY A 144 -25.77 -22.71 1.67
CA GLY A 144 -26.55 -22.86 2.92
C GLY A 144 -27.84 -23.67 2.84
N ASN A 145 -28.15 -24.30 1.70
CA ASN A 145 -29.28 -25.23 1.63
C ASN A 145 -29.03 -26.53 2.42
N ASP A 146 -27.78 -26.88 2.74
CA ASP A 146 -27.38 -27.99 3.60
C ASP A 146 -26.52 -27.50 4.79
N ALA A 147 -27.21 -27.02 5.83
CA ALA A 147 -26.62 -26.20 6.92
C ALA A 147 -25.53 -26.86 7.79
N THR A 148 -25.35 -28.19 7.74
CA THR A 148 -24.40 -28.90 8.63
C THR A 148 -22.98 -28.94 8.07
N ASP A 149 -22.81 -28.85 6.75
CA ASP A 149 -21.53 -29.10 6.08
C ASP A 149 -20.74 -27.80 5.77
N ILE A 150 -21.36 -26.62 5.92
CA ILE A 150 -20.73 -25.34 5.58
C ILE A 150 -20.22 -24.54 6.80
N SER A 151 -20.39 -25.07 8.02
CA SER A 151 -20.05 -24.37 9.26
C SER A 151 -18.56 -24.00 9.36
N SER A 152 -17.67 -24.84 8.83
CA SER A 152 -16.23 -24.58 8.79
C SER A 152 -15.91 -23.36 7.92
N PHE A 153 -16.48 -23.30 6.72
CA PHE A 153 -16.32 -22.16 5.80
C PHE A 153 -16.83 -20.86 6.41
N ILE A 154 -18.00 -20.87 7.06
CA ILE A 154 -18.54 -19.68 7.73
C ILE A 154 -17.58 -19.19 8.82
N THR A 155 -17.04 -20.11 9.62
CA THR A 155 -16.17 -19.77 10.75
C THR A 155 -14.83 -19.19 10.26
N GLU A 156 -14.16 -19.88 9.36
CA GLU A 156 -12.86 -19.46 8.81
C GLU A 156 -12.99 -18.14 8.03
N SER A 157 -14.05 -17.99 7.24
CA SER A 157 -14.30 -16.76 6.48
C SER A 157 -14.63 -15.60 7.40
N SER A 158 -15.39 -15.80 8.48
CA SER A 158 -15.69 -14.74 9.45
C SER A 158 -14.43 -14.23 10.15
N GLN A 159 -13.55 -15.15 10.56
CA GLN A 159 -12.26 -14.77 11.16
C GLN A 159 -11.37 -14.03 10.16
N SER A 160 -11.27 -14.53 8.93
CA SER A 160 -10.44 -13.93 7.88
C SER A 160 -10.95 -12.55 7.48
N LEU A 161 -12.27 -12.34 7.40
CA LEU A 161 -12.89 -11.04 7.14
C LEU A 161 -12.59 -10.02 8.24
N LEU A 162 -12.54 -10.44 9.51
CA LEU A 162 -12.19 -9.57 10.63
C LEU A 162 -10.72 -9.11 10.56
N GLU A 163 -9.81 -10.05 10.28
CA GLU A 163 -8.39 -9.75 10.11
C GLU A 163 -8.16 -8.87 8.87
N LEU A 164 -8.87 -9.12 7.76
CA LEU A 164 -8.83 -8.28 6.55
C LEU A 164 -9.30 -6.86 6.86
N ALA A 165 -10.44 -6.70 7.56
CA ALA A 165 -10.96 -5.42 7.97
C ALA A 165 -9.97 -4.62 8.83
N THR A 166 -9.32 -5.30 9.78
CA THR A 166 -8.30 -4.71 10.65
C THR A 166 -7.08 -4.27 9.85
N GLY A 167 -6.62 -5.10 8.91
CA GLY A 167 -5.51 -4.74 8.02
C GLY A 167 -5.83 -3.55 7.13
N VAL A 168 -7.07 -3.44 6.62
CA VAL A 168 -7.52 -2.30 5.82
C VAL A 168 -7.53 -1.02 6.65
N GLU A 169 -8.01 -1.08 7.90
CA GLU A 169 -8.00 0.07 8.80
C GLU A 169 -6.57 0.53 9.13
N GLU A 170 -5.66 -0.42 9.39
CA GLU A 170 -4.24 -0.12 9.63
C GLU A 170 -3.57 0.51 8.40
N CYS A 171 -3.81 -0.06 7.22
CA CYS A 171 -3.27 0.46 5.97
C CYS A 171 -3.81 1.87 5.66
N ASN A 172 -5.10 2.11 5.91
CA ASN A 172 -5.71 3.43 5.74
C ASN A 172 -5.13 4.50 6.67
N ALA A 173 -4.82 4.14 7.92
CA ALA A 173 -4.16 5.05 8.85
C ALA A 173 -2.74 5.42 8.36
N ILE A 174 -2.00 4.45 7.85
CA ILE A 174 -0.67 4.66 7.26
C ILE A 174 -0.74 5.54 6.01
N LEU A 175 -1.72 5.29 5.15
CA LEU A 175 -1.98 6.10 3.97
C LEU A 175 -2.29 7.56 4.33
N GLU A 176 -3.09 7.79 5.37
CA GLU A 176 -3.41 9.15 5.81
C GLU A 176 -2.18 9.88 6.36
N GLU A 177 -1.35 9.20 7.16
CA GLU A 177 -0.06 9.75 7.62
C GLU A 177 0.82 10.16 6.44
N HIS A 178 1.00 9.27 5.45
CA HIS A 178 1.77 9.54 4.24
C HIS A 178 1.21 10.72 3.44
N ARG A 179 -0.11 10.80 3.34
CA ARG A 179 -0.83 11.88 2.65
C ARG A 179 -0.57 13.24 3.29
N GLU A 180 -0.61 13.32 4.62
CA GLU A 180 -0.32 14.55 5.36
C GLU A 180 1.14 14.98 5.24
N GLU A 181 2.09 14.04 5.26
CA GLU A 181 3.49 14.32 4.98
C GLU A 181 3.71 14.87 3.56
N LEU A 182 3.03 14.29 2.56
CA LEU A 182 3.05 14.81 1.19
C LEU A 182 2.43 16.21 1.07
N LYS A 183 1.33 16.50 1.77
CA LYS A 183 0.77 17.86 1.86
C LYS A 183 1.76 18.84 2.47
N ASN A 184 2.55 18.42 3.46
CA ASN A 184 3.61 19.25 4.05
C ASN A 184 4.75 19.53 3.06
N VAL A 185 5.13 18.55 2.24
CA VAL A 185 6.06 18.74 1.12
C VAL A 185 5.47 19.71 0.10
N GLN A 186 4.19 19.58 -0.23
CA GLN A 186 3.48 20.48 -1.14
C GLN A 186 3.41 21.92 -0.61
N ARG A 187 3.48 22.15 0.70
CA ARG A 187 3.53 23.50 1.28
C ARG A 187 4.91 24.16 1.18
N GLN A 188 5.88 23.53 0.51
CA GLN A 188 7.16 24.15 0.20
C GLN A 188 6.93 25.48 -0.55
N SER A 189 7.38 26.58 0.05
CA SER A 189 7.18 27.94 -0.44
C SER A 189 8.40 28.44 -1.22
N SER A 190 8.11 29.06 -2.36
CA SER A 190 8.99 30.00 -3.05
C SER A 190 8.50 31.40 -2.69
N ASP A 191 9.07 32.01 -1.65
CA ASP A 191 8.88 33.42 -1.37
C ASP A 191 10.15 34.17 -1.82
N GLU A 192 10.02 35.40 -2.33
CA GLU A 192 11.13 36.19 -2.89
C GLU A 192 12.10 36.70 -1.80
N LYS A 193 11.85 36.41 -0.53
CA LYS A 193 12.71 36.81 0.59
C LYS A 193 13.95 35.93 0.71
N ASN A 194 14.97 36.26 -0.09
CA ASN A 194 16.44 36.26 0.10
C ASN A 194 17.15 35.37 1.13
N ASN A 195 16.60 34.24 1.57
CA ASN A 195 17.36 33.24 2.32
C ASN A 195 17.60 32.03 1.43
N GLN A 196 18.66 32.11 0.62
CA GLN A 196 19.10 30.98 -0.19
C GLN A 196 19.54 29.83 0.73
N PRO A 197 19.11 28.57 0.48
CA PRO A 197 19.54 27.44 1.29
C PRO A 197 21.06 27.30 1.25
N SER A 198 21.67 26.99 2.39
CA SER A 198 23.10 26.69 2.48
C SER A 198 23.45 25.40 1.73
N GLU A 199 24.71 25.25 1.30
CA GLU A 199 25.17 24.03 0.64
C GLU A 199 24.98 22.78 1.52
N GLU A 200 25.15 22.92 2.83
CA GLU A 200 24.96 21.83 3.79
C GLU A 200 23.49 21.39 3.85
N GLU A 201 22.55 22.34 3.93
CA GLU A 201 21.11 22.03 3.90
C GLU A 201 20.72 21.33 2.60
N ILE A 202 21.24 21.81 1.46
CA ILE A 202 21.02 21.19 0.15
C ILE A 202 21.53 19.75 0.16
N ARG A 203 22.76 19.51 0.67
CA ARG A 203 23.37 18.18 0.73
C ARG A 203 22.54 17.21 1.58
N VAL A 204 22.16 17.60 2.79
CA VAL A 204 21.39 16.76 3.72
C VAL A 204 20.01 16.43 3.13
N VAL A 205 19.34 17.42 2.54
CA VAL A 205 18.04 17.20 1.91
C VAL A 205 18.18 16.27 0.70
N GLN A 206 19.19 16.49 -0.14
CA GLN A 206 19.47 15.65 -1.31
C GLN A 206 19.67 14.19 -0.92
N GLU A 207 20.48 13.93 0.12
CA GLU A 207 20.74 12.58 0.61
C GLU A 207 19.45 11.89 1.08
N LYS A 208 18.63 12.59 1.87
CA LYS A 208 17.36 12.04 2.34
C LYS A 208 16.41 11.71 1.21
N TRP A 209 16.30 12.57 0.20
CA TRP A 209 15.45 12.35 -0.97
C TRP A 209 15.97 11.22 -1.87
N ARG A 210 17.29 11.07 -2.05
CA ARG A 210 17.86 9.92 -2.78
C ARG A 210 17.53 8.61 -2.09
N ALA A 211 17.73 8.55 -0.78
CA ALA A 211 17.50 7.32 -0.07
C ALA A 211 15.99 7.05 0.14
N PHE A 212 15.11 8.06 -0.02
CA PHE A 212 13.67 7.85 -0.22
C PHE A 212 13.38 7.29 -1.63
N GLU A 213 13.96 7.87 -2.70
CA GLU A 213 13.86 7.37 -4.09
C GLU A 213 14.24 5.89 -4.19
N GLU A 214 15.31 5.49 -3.52
CA GLU A 214 15.80 4.10 -3.46
C GLU A 214 14.78 3.15 -2.85
N VAL A 215 14.15 3.52 -1.73
CA VAL A 215 13.18 2.65 -1.02
C VAL A 215 11.81 2.62 -1.70
N THR A 216 11.48 3.63 -2.49
CA THR A 216 10.25 3.67 -3.29
C THR A 216 10.45 3.10 -4.70
N GLY A 217 11.65 2.62 -5.03
CA GLY A 217 11.99 2.15 -6.37
C GLY A 217 11.03 1.05 -6.88
N PRO A 218 10.75 1.02 -8.20
CA PRO A 218 9.70 0.16 -8.75
C PRO A 218 9.96 -1.35 -8.60
N ASN A 219 11.21 -1.74 -8.38
CA ASN A 219 11.64 -3.13 -8.23
C ASN A 219 11.96 -3.52 -6.78
N VAL A 220 11.74 -2.62 -5.81
CA VAL A 220 12.02 -2.89 -4.38
C VAL A 220 11.04 -3.92 -3.82
N TYR A 221 9.80 -3.87 -4.28
CA TYR A 221 8.71 -4.69 -3.78
C TYR A 221 8.18 -5.60 -4.88
N ARG A 222 7.75 -6.81 -4.50
CA ARG A 222 7.27 -7.82 -5.46
C ARG A 222 5.78 -7.68 -5.74
N TRP A 223 5.31 -6.47 -6.06
CA TRP A 223 3.89 -6.19 -6.33
C TRP A 223 3.28 -7.11 -7.39
N GLN A 224 4.03 -7.41 -8.47
CA GLN A 224 3.57 -8.35 -9.50
C GLN A 224 3.36 -9.76 -8.96
N ALA A 225 4.27 -10.24 -8.10
CA ALA A 225 4.14 -11.57 -7.49
C ALA A 225 3.01 -11.62 -6.46
N LEU A 226 2.74 -10.51 -5.76
CA LEU A 226 1.60 -10.40 -4.84
C LEU A 226 0.30 -10.52 -5.63
N ARG A 227 0.15 -9.74 -6.71
CA ARG A 227 -1.03 -9.75 -7.57
C ARG A 227 -1.31 -11.13 -8.15
N HIS A 228 -0.27 -11.78 -8.70
CA HIS A 228 -0.41 -13.13 -9.24
C HIS A 228 -0.85 -14.14 -8.17
N GLN A 229 -0.33 -14.05 -6.95
CA GLN A 229 -0.79 -14.93 -5.86
C GLN A 229 -2.23 -14.66 -5.44
N LEU A 230 -2.69 -13.41 -5.49
CA LEU A 230 -4.07 -13.06 -5.14
C LEU A 230 -5.10 -13.54 -6.15
N GLN A 231 -4.74 -13.61 -7.44
CA GLN A 231 -5.61 -14.15 -8.50
C GLN A 231 -5.95 -15.62 -8.30
N GLY A 232 -5.16 -16.34 -7.49
CA GLY A 232 -5.33 -17.79 -7.32
C GLY A 232 -4.74 -18.59 -8.48
N PRO A 233 -4.92 -19.92 -8.48
CA PRO A 233 -4.45 -20.77 -9.57
C PRO A 233 -5.22 -20.45 -10.87
N ASP A 234 -4.49 -20.24 -11.96
CA ASP A 234 -5.09 -20.11 -13.29
C ASP A 234 -5.84 -21.41 -13.63
N ASP A 235 -7.16 -21.34 -13.83
CA ASP A 235 -8.02 -22.43 -14.33
C ASP A 235 -7.69 -22.83 -15.80
N SER A 236 -6.54 -22.40 -16.31
CA SER A 236 -6.04 -22.85 -17.61
C SER A 236 -5.53 -24.28 -17.48
N ASP A 237 -6.26 -25.22 -18.08
CA ASP A 237 -5.82 -26.58 -18.40
C ASP A 237 -4.66 -26.55 -19.44
N GLU A 238 -3.61 -25.76 -19.20
CA GLU A 238 -2.43 -25.69 -20.05
C GLU A 238 -1.20 -26.22 -19.31
N SER A 239 -0.82 -27.42 -19.74
CA SER A 239 0.40 -28.18 -19.42
C SER A 239 1.56 -27.34 -18.88
N VAL A 240 1.92 -27.63 -17.62
CA VAL A 240 3.15 -27.19 -16.96
C VAL A 240 4.37 -27.49 -17.85
N MET A 241 4.91 -26.45 -18.50
CA MET A 241 6.31 -26.43 -18.92
C MET A 241 7.10 -25.71 -17.84
N THR A 242 7.84 -26.49 -17.07
CA THR A 242 8.86 -26.05 -16.11
C THR A 242 9.75 -24.95 -16.70
N SER A 243 9.66 -23.74 -16.14
CA SER A 243 10.63 -22.67 -16.36
C SER A 243 11.40 -22.42 -15.07
N ASN A 244 12.55 -23.08 -14.96
CA ASN A 244 13.56 -22.75 -13.98
C ASN A 244 14.25 -21.46 -14.41
N ASN A 245 14.15 -20.41 -13.60
CA ASN A 245 15.24 -19.50 -13.19
C ASN A 245 14.66 -18.28 -12.47
N SER A 246 14.53 -18.38 -11.14
CA SER A 246 14.25 -17.23 -10.27
C SER A 246 15.55 -16.72 -9.66
N THR A 247 16.15 -15.70 -10.28
CA THR A 247 17.16 -14.88 -9.61
C THR A 247 16.43 -13.97 -8.62
N SER A 248 16.35 -14.41 -7.37
CA SER A 248 15.69 -13.68 -6.30
C SER A 248 16.42 -12.36 -6.02
N PRO A 249 15.77 -11.19 -6.12
CA PRO A 249 16.33 -9.96 -5.56
C PRO A 249 16.34 -10.12 -4.03
N THR A 250 17.51 -9.89 -3.43
CA THR A 250 17.64 -9.87 -1.97
C THR A 250 16.86 -8.66 -1.45
N MET A 251 15.76 -8.91 -0.72
CA MET A 251 15.01 -7.86 -0.02
C MET A 251 15.97 -7.03 0.83
N PRO A 252 15.80 -5.70 0.93
CA PRO A 252 16.60 -4.88 1.83
C PRO A 252 16.52 -5.47 3.24
N THR A 253 17.65 -5.98 3.73
CA THR A 253 17.72 -6.58 5.06
C THR A 253 17.71 -5.46 6.09
N TYR A 254 16.52 -4.95 6.40
CA TYR A 254 16.33 -4.24 7.66
C TYR A 254 16.34 -5.28 8.76
N SER A 255 17.24 -5.11 9.73
CA SER A 255 17.46 -6.02 10.83
C SER A 255 16.13 -6.50 11.42
N SER A 256 15.83 -7.77 11.19
CA SER A 256 14.86 -8.54 11.96
C SER A 256 15.39 -8.65 13.39
N MET A 257 15.14 -7.60 14.18
CA MET A 257 15.22 -7.68 15.62
C MET A 257 13.90 -7.18 16.20
N ASN A 258 13.30 -8.10 16.94
CA ASN A 258 12.00 -8.09 17.61
C ASN A 258 10.81 -8.47 16.71
N ARG A 259 10.29 -9.68 16.95
CA ARG A 259 8.90 -10.07 16.70
C ARG A 259 7.99 -8.92 17.12
N ARG A 260 7.61 -8.06 16.18
CA ARG A 260 6.73 -6.92 16.43
C ARG A 260 5.32 -7.44 16.45
N ILE A 261 4.80 -7.50 17.68
CA ILE A 261 3.39 -7.47 18.01
C ILE A 261 2.68 -6.47 17.07
N PRO A 262 1.60 -6.88 16.35
CA PRO A 262 0.80 -5.98 15.52
C PRO A 262 0.43 -4.72 16.29
N PHE A 263 0.43 -3.55 15.63
CA PHE A 263 0.22 -2.26 16.28
C PHE A 263 -1.00 -2.24 17.22
N TRP A 264 -2.07 -2.96 16.85
CA TRP A 264 -3.28 -3.14 17.64
C TRP A 264 -3.09 -3.85 18.98
N ARG A 265 -2.20 -4.85 19.11
CA ARG A 265 -1.92 -5.45 20.43
C ARG A 265 -1.24 -4.45 21.38
N LYS A 266 -0.58 -3.41 20.87
CA LYS A 266 -0.10 -2.28 21.71
C LYS A 266 -1.22 -1.30 22.03
N PHE A 267 -2.14 -1.05 21.10
CA PHE A 267 -3.26 -0.14 21.29
C PHE A 267 -4.32 -0.69 22.27
N PHE A 268 -4.68 -1.97 22.17
CA PHE A 268 -5.66 -2.60 23.06
C PHE A 268 -5.12 -2.96 24.45
N GLN A 269 -3.79 -3.07 24.64
CA GLN A 269 -3.21 -3.19 25.98
C GLN A 269 -3.36 -1.90 26.80
N HIS A 270 -3.41 -0.74 26.15
CA HIS A 270 -3.61 0.54 26.84
C HIS A 270 -5.08 0.85 27.13
N THR A 271 -6.03 0.40 26.31
CA THR A 271 -7.47 0.60 26.56
C THR A 271 -8.05 -0.41 27.55
N SER A 272 -7.42 -1.58 27.74
CA SER A 272 -7.85 -2.60 28.72
C SER A 272 -7.51 -2.27 30.18
N CYS A 273 -6.76 -1.19 30.45
CA CYS A 273 -6.49 -0.70 31.82
C CYS A 273 -7.50 0.34 32.33
N LEU A 274 -8.57 0.63 31.59
CA LEU A 274 -9.71 1.41 32.07
C LEU A 274 -10.92 0.48 32.27
N SER A 275 -10.73 -0.52 33.14
CA SER A 275 -11.83 -1.29 33.71
C SER A 275 -12.43 -0.50 34.88
N LEU A 276 -13.75 -0.28 34.79
CA LEU A 276 -14.72 -0.18 35.88
C LEU A 276 -14.17 0.25 37.26
N GLU A 277 -14.13 1.55 37.52
CA GLU A 277 -14.48 2.07 38.85
C GLU A 277 -15.23 3.39 38.66
N LYS A 278 -16.43 3.45 39.27
CA LYS A 278 -17.37 4.57 39.40
C LYS A 278 -18.69 4.39 38.65
N PHE A 279 -19.46 3.39 39.09
CA PHE A 279 -20.85 3.63 39.47
C PHE A 279 -21.12 2.84 40.74
N SER A 280 -20.98 3.54 41.87
CA SER A 280 -21.64 3.25 43.15
C SER A 280 -22.32 4.54 43.56
#